data_AF-A0A2D8AD98-F1
#
_entry.id   AF-A0A2D8AD98-F1
#
_cell.length_a   1.000
_cell.length_b   1.000
_cell.length_c   1.000
_cell.angle_alpha   90.00
_cell.angle_beta   90.00
_cell.angle_gamma   90.00
#
_symmetry.space_group_name_H-M   'P 1'
#
loop_
_entity.id
_entity.type
_entity.pdbx_description
1 polymer ?
#
loop_
_entity_poly.entity_id
_entity_poly.type
_entity_poly.pdbx_seq_one_letter_code
_entity_poly.pdbx_strand_id
1 'polypeptide(L)'
;MRSINTVVNGRPAQVAVKPFYKHERLIISIDPDSDKNGVAVIVGGEIEELRALDYFDLNTFLVAKQPLNPLILLEDVDNSKPTWPSGAKRAIRERRSRDVGKVQMAARQIRKLLEHLSLEYLLVTPLEILEKRRSKTDGQFFNDLTGWHGRTNADKRDAAILGLYGLPDDYSICPDRHVFTGGRCQACALAEATKRRRAVKRKAAAQQRAAAAQAIANNHP
;
A
#
# COMPACT_ATOMS: atom_id res chain seq x y z
N MET A 1 -15.19 17.29 -8.37
CA MET A 1 -14.02 17.85 -7.65
C MET A 1 -14.54 18.70 -6.50
N ARG A 2 -13.88 18.67 -5.35
CA ARG A 2 -14.15 19.50 -4.17
C ARG A 2 -12.99 20.47 -3.99
N SER A 3 -13.23 21.68 -3.47
CA SER A 3 -12.15 22.60 -3.09
C SER A 3 -12.00 22.61 -1.57
N ILE A 4 -10.77 22.67 -1.08
CA ILE A 4 -10.45 22.88 0.33
C ILE A 4 -9.60 24.14 0.50
N ASN A 5 -9.78 24.84 1.61
CA ASN A 5 -8.91 25.94 2.01
C ASN A 5 -7.84 25.36 2.93
N THR A 6 -6.57 25.57 2.61
CA THR A 6 -5.45 25.03 3.36
C THR A 6 -4.24 25.97 3.26
N VAL A 7 -3.11 25.60 3.86
CA VAL A 7 -1.86 26.34 3.80
C VAL A 7 -0.87 25.61 2.91
N VAL A 8 -0.33 26.28 1.89
CA VAL A 8 0.72 25.75 1.03
C VAL A 8 1.92 26.67 1.11
N ASN A 9 3.08 26.14 1.52
CA ASN A 9 4.32 26.91 1.71
C ASN A 9 4.11 28.17 2.59
N GLY A 10 3.33 28.02 3.67
CA GLY A 10 3.05 29.10 4.62
C GLY A 10 2.04 30.15 4.13
N ARG A 11 1.39 29.97 2.97
CA ARG A 11 0.37 30.89 2.45
C ARG A 11 -1.00 30.21 2.36
N PRO A 12 -2.10 30.89 2.75
CA PRO A 12 -3.45 30.40 2.48
C PRO A 12 -3.65 30.15 0.99
N ALA A 13 -4.22 28.99 0.66
CA ALA A 13 -4.46 28.57 -0.70
C ALA A 13 -5.76 27.76 -0.77
N GLN A 14 -6.47 27.89 -1.90
CA GLN A 14 -7.57 27.01 -2.24
C GLN A 14 -7.05 25.92 -3.18
N VAL A 15 -7.24 24.65 -2.80
CA VAL A 15 -6.73 23.51 -3.55
C VAL A 15 -7.91 22.64 -3.98
N ALA A 16 -7.97 22.31 -5.28
CA ALA A 16 -8.92 21.33 -5.78
C ALA A 16 -8.45 19.92 -5.41
N VAL A 17 -9.36 19.14 -4.83
CA VAL A 17 -9.14 17.76 -4.38
C VAL A 17 -10.24 16.84 -4.93
N LYS A 18 -9.92 15.56 -5.02
CA LYS A 18 -10.88 14.51 -5.34
C LYS A 18 -11.89 14.37 -4.18
N PRO A 19 -13.19 14.15 -4.48
CA PRO A 19 -14.15 13.78 -3.45
C PRO A 19 -13.76 12.42 -2.86
N PHE A 20 -14.11 12.18 -1.59
CA PHE A 20 -14.01 10.86 -0.98
C PHE A 20 -15.03 9.92 -1.60
N TYR A 21 -14.68 8.64 -1.68
CA TYR A 21 -15.64 7.60 -2.02
C TYR A 21 -16.54 7.31 -0.84
N LYS A 22 -17.81 7.07 -1.11
CA LYS A 22 -18.81 6.76 -0.08
C LYS A 22 -19.18 5.29 -0.20
N HIS A 23 -19.17 4.62 0.95
CA HIS A 23 -19.51 3.20 1.04
C HIS A 23 -20.56 3.00 2.11
N GLU A 24 -21.55 2.17 1.80
CA GLU A 24 -22.59 1.76 2.75
C GLU A 24 -22.04 0.83 3.84
N ARG A 25 -20.93 0.14 3.56
CA ARG A 25 -20.25 -0.73 4.51
C ARG A 25 -19.29 0.05 5.40
N LEU A 26 -19.15 -0.42 6.63
CA LEU A 26 -18.03 -0.08 7.50
C LEU A 26 -16.72 -0.50 6.82
N ILE A 27 -15.82 0.45 6.59
CA ILE A 27 -14.49 0.18 6.05
C ILE A 27 -13.47 0.27 7.18
N ILE A 28 -12.58 -0.72 7.26
CA ILE A 28 -11.37 -0.62 8.07
C ILE A 28 -10.18 -0.69 7.13
N SER A 29 -9.42 0.39 7.01
CA SER A 29 -8.22 0.45 6.18
C SER A 29 -6.97 0.27 7.01
N ILE A 30 -6.01 -0.49 6.46
CA ILE A 30 -4.75 -0.85 7.13
C ILE A 30 -3.58 -0.49 6.21
N ASP A 31 -2.72 0.39 6.70
CA ASP A 31 -1.39 0.66 6.16
C ASP A 31 -0.36 -0.17 6.95
N PRO A 32 0.17 -1.26 6.37
CA PRO A 32 1.02 -2.19 7.11
C PRO A 32 2.43 -1.62 7.28
N ASP A 33 2.96 -1.73 8.50
CA ASP A 33 4.35 -1.39 8.81
C ASP A 33 5.04 -2.57 9.53
N SER A 34 6.37 -2.54 9.60
CA SER A 34 7.16 -3.51 10.34
C SER A 34 7.06 -3.39 11.87
N ASP A 35 6.63 -2.25 12.40
CA ASP A 35 6.46 -2.02 13.84
C ASP A 35 4.99 -1.79 14.22
N LYS A 36 4.40 -0.68 13.77
CA LYS A 36 3.00 -0.32 14.06
C LYS A 36 2.24 0.03 12.79
N ASN A 37 1.12 -0.66 12.59
CA ASN A 37 0.25 -0.52 11.44
C ASN A 37 -0.66 0.70 11.62
N GLY A 38 -0.73 1.56 10.60
CA GLY A 38 -1.75 2.58 10.52
C GLY A 38 -3.11 1.92 10.31
N VAL A 39 -4.10 2.30 11.11
CA VAL A 39 -5.48 1.79 10.98
C VAL A 39 -6.46 2.96 11.00
N ALA A 40 -7.40 2.95 10.07
CA ALA A 40 -8.52 3.88 10.07
C ALA A 40 -9.86 3.13 9.98
N VAL A 41 -10.85 3.62 10.71
CA VAL A 41 -12.25 3.18 10.59
C VAL A 41 -13.02 4.28 9.87
N ILE A 42 -13.66 3.92 8.77
CA ILE A 42 -14.41 4.84 7.91
C ILE A 42 -15.88 4.40 7.86
N VAL A 43 -16.79 5.33 8.11
CA VAL A 43 -18.25 5.14 8.02
C VAL A 43 -18.83 6.20 7.10
N GLY A 44 -19.53 5.78 6.04
CA GLY A 44 -20.18 6.72 5.12
C GLY A 44 -19.24 7.68 4.38
N GLY A 45 -17.94 7.37 4.31
CA GLY A 45 -16.91 8.24 3.74
C GLY A 45 -16.30 9.25 4.73
N GLU A 46 -16.53 9.07 6.04
CA GLU A 46 -15.98 9.90 7.11
C GLU A 46 -15.09 9.09 8.05
N ILE A 47 -14.06 9.72 8.62
CA ILE A 47 -13.15 9.08 9.56
C ILE A 47 -13.79 9.05 10.95
N GLU A 48 -14.00 7.86 11.50
CA GLU A 48 -14.50 7.67 12.86
C GLU A 48 -13.36 7.42 13.85
N GLU A 49 -12.32 6.68 13.44
CA GLU A 49 -11.27 6.24 14.34
C GLU A 49 -9.91 6.17 13.61
N LEU A 50 -8.83 6.67 14.24
CA LEU A 50 -7.45 6.53 13.77
C LEU A 50 -6.55 5.92 14.84
N ARG A 51 -5.90 4.81 14.52
CA ARG A 51 -5.02 4.06 15.42
C ARG A 51 -3.67 3.77 14.77
N ALA A 52 -2.66 3.56 15.61
CA ALA A 52 -1.38 2.98 15.20
C ALA A 52 -1.17 1.78 16.12
N LEU A 53 -1.34 0.57 15.59
CA LEU A 53 -1.42 -0.68 16.36
C LEU A 53 -0.26 -1.60 16.00
N ASP A 54 0.40 -2.17 17.01
CA ASP A 54 1.27 -3.31 16.73
C ASP A 54 0.45 -4.53 16.29
N TYR A 55 1.13 -5.64 15.97
CA TYR A 55 0.45 -6.83 15.45
C TYR A 55 -0.57 -7.44 16.43
N PHE A 56 -0.28 -7.47 17.73
CA PHE A 56 -1.17 -8.08 18.72
C PHE A 56 -2.34 -7.18 19.07
N ASP A 57 -2.08 -5.87 19.16
CA ASP A 57 -3.12 -4.86 19.30
C ASP A 57 -4.06 -4.86 18.08
N LEU A 58 -3.51 -5.01 16.87
CA LEU A 58 -4.29 -5.14 15.63
C LEU A 58 -5.18 -6.39 15.66
N ASN A 59 -4.65 -7.54 16.10
CA ASN A 59 -5.45 -8.75 16.25
C ASN A 59 -6.62 -8.53 17.23
N THR A 60 -6.34 -8.00 18.41
CA THR A 60 -7.36 -7.71 19.42
C THR A 60 -8.43 -6.77 18.88
N PHE A 61 -7.99 -5.72 18.17
CA PHE A 61 -8.88 -4.77 17.52
C PHE A 61 -9.77 -5.42 16.45
N LEU A 62 -9.20 -6.25 15.57
CA LEU A 62 -9.95 -6.91 14.49
C LEU A 62 -10.94 -7.94 15.03
N VAL A 63 -10.58 -8.71 16.06
CA VAL A 63 -11.51 -9.62 16.75
C VAL A 63 -12.69 -8.84 17.33
N ALA A 64 -12.44 -7.69 17.97
CA ALA A 64 -13.50 -6.86 18.53
C ALA A 64 -14.41 -6.25 17.46
N LYS A 65 -13.88 -5.92 16.28
CA LYS A 65 -14.66 -5.34 15.15
C LYS A 65 -15.28 -6.42 14.25
N GLN A 66 -14.89 -7.68 14.37
CA GLN A 66 -15.36 -8.79 13.54
C GLN A 66 -16.90 -8.92 13.48
N PRO A 67 -17.66 -8.77 14.60
CA PRO A 67 -19.12 -8.86 14.56
C PRO A 67 -19.79 -7.79 13.69
N LEU A 68 -19.10 -6.69 13.40
CA LEU A 68 -19.61 -5.60 12.54
C LEU A 68 -19.48 -5.93 11.05
N ASN A 69 -18.86 -7.05 10.69
CA ASN A 69 -18.60 -7.49 9.32
C ASN A 69 -18.01 -6.39 8.41
N PRO A 70 -16.91 -5.72 8.84
CA PRO A 70 -16.29 -4.65 8.07
C PRO A 70 -15.70 -5.20 6.76
N LEU A 71 -15.64 -4.34 5.74
CA LEU A 71 -14.75 -4.58 4.60
C LEU A 71 -13.36 -4.03 4.94
N ILE A 72 -12.34 -4.89 4.86
CA ILE A 72 -10.97 -4.48 5.13
C ILE A 72 -10.29 -4.02 3.85
N LEU A 73 -9.70 -2.82 3.84
CA LEU A 73 -8.82 -2.37 2.76
C LEU A 73 -7.37 -2.44 3.23
N LEU A 74 -6.59 -3.36 2.67
CA LEU A 74 -5.18 -3.53 3.02
C LEU A 74 -4.31 -2.98 1.89
N GLU A 75 -3.34 -2.13 2.21
CA GLU A 75 -2.37 -1.68 1.21
C GLU A 75 -1.53 -2.86 0.69
N ASP A 76 -1.45 -2.97 -0.63
CA ASP A 76 -0.66 -3.98 -1.31
C ASP A 76 0.80 -3.55 -1.48
N VAL A 77 1.56 -3.68 -0.39
CA VAL A 77 2.99 -3.37 -0.35
C VAL A 77 3.85 -4.30 -1.22
N ASP A 78 3.35 -5.47 -1.61
CA ASP A 78 4.07 -6.40 -2.50
C ASP A 78 4.19 -5.85 -3.94
N ASN A 79 3.25 -4.98 -4.34
CA ASN A 79 3.29 -4.28 -5.64
C ASN A 79 4.00 -2.92 -5.62
N SER A 80 4.59 -2.53 -4.49
CA SER A 80 5.50 -1.39 -4.44
C SER A 80 6.85 -1.78 -5.07
N LYS A 81 7.27 -1.11 -6.15
CA LYS A 81 8.64 -1.25 -6.64
C LYS A 81 9.56 -0.50 -5.67
N PRO A 82 10.65 -1.11 -5.18
CA PRO A 82 11.71 -0.32 -4.60
C PRO A 82 12.30 0.54 -5.74
N THR A 83 12.02 1.84 -5.74
CA THR A 83 12.65 2.79 -6.65
C THR A 83 13.93 3.28 -5.98
N TRP A 84 15.07 2.93 -6.57
CA TRP A 84 16.36 3.45 -6.12
C TRP A 84 16.68 4.70 -6.91
N PRO A 85 16.94 5.85 -6.26
CA PRO A 85 17.54 6.97 -6.97
C PRO A 85 18.85 6.51 -7.61
N SER A 86 19.11 6.92 -8.85
CA SER A 86 20.40 6.70 -9.49
C SER A 86 21.51 7.25 -8.58
N GLY A 87 22.56 6.47 -8.36
CA GLY A 87 23.68 6.88 -7.50
C GLY A 87 23.50 6.64 -5.98
N ALA A 88 22.39 6.06 -5.51
CA ALA A 88 22.26 5.74 -4.09
C ALA A 88 23.36 4.76 -3.60
N LYS A 89 24.01 5.09 -2.48
CA LYS A 89 25.07 4.26 -1.86
C LYS A 89 24.57 2.84 -1.59
N ARG A 90 25.41 1.83 -1.84
CA ARG A 90 25.08 0.40 -1.66
C ARG A 90 24.44 0.11 -0.29
N ALA A 91 25.03 0.63 0.79
CA ALA A 91 24.51 0.43 2.16
C ALA A 91 23.08 0.97 2.35
N ILE A 92 22.75 2.11 1.76
CA ILE A 92 21.40 2.69 1.82
C ILE A 92 20.41 1.80 1.06
N ARG A 93 20.80 1.30 -0.11
CA ARG A 93 19.96 0.38 -0.91
C ARG A 93 19.69 -0.90 -0.15
N GLU A 94 20.71 -1.51 0.45
CA GLU A 94 20.59 -2.75 1.22
C GLU A 94 19.75 -2.57 2.49
N ARG A 95 19.89 -1.44 3.19
CA ARG A 95 19.00 -1.08 4.31
C ARG A 95 17.55 -1.03 3.86
N ARG A 96 17.24 -0.20 2.86
CA ARG A 96 15.86 -0.06 2.35
C ARG A 96 15.29 -1.39 1.85
N SER A 97 16.08 -2.21 1.16
CA SER A 97 15.62 -3.53 0.72
C SER A 97 15.25 -4.45 1.88
N ARG A 98 16.00 -4.40 2.99
CA ARG A 98 15.66 -5.13 4.21
C ARG A 98 14.38 -4.61 4.83
N ASP A 99 14.22 -3.29 4.91
CA ASP A 99 13.03 -2.66 5.50
C ASP A 99 11.77 -2.98 4.68
N VAL A 100 11.84 -2.92 3.34
CA VAL A 100 10.77 -3.38 2.45
C VAL A 100 10.44 -4.85 2.69
N GLY A 101 11.44 -5.71 2.87
CA GLY A 101 11.22 -7.12 3.18
C GLY A 101 10.48 -7.35 4.51
N LYS A 102 10.76 -6.54 5.53
CA LYS A 102 10.05 -6.59 6.83
C LYS A 102 8.59 -6.19 6.68
N VAL A 103 8.32 -5.08 5.98
CA VAL A 103 6.95 -4.59 5.72
C VAL A 103 6.14 -5.60 4.91
N GLN A 104 6.74 -6.21 3.88
CA GLN A 104 6.10 -7.29 3.11
C GLN A 104 5.74 -8.50 3.97
N MET A 105 6.61 -8.87 4.91
CA MET A 105 6.33 -9.96 5.84
C MET A 105 5.18 -9.58 6.79
N ALA A 106 5.18 -8.36 7.34
CA ALA A 106 4.10 -7.87 8.19
C ALA A 106 2.75 -7.91 7.45
N ALA A 107 2.67 -7.38 6.22
CA ALA A 107 1.47 -7.41 5.40
C ALA A 107 0.98 -8.85 5.12
N ARG A 108 1.88 -9.80 4.88
CA ARG A 108 1.53 -11.23 4.71
C ARG A 108 0.94 -11.84 5.97
N GLN A 109 1.47 -11.48 7.15
CA GLN A 109 0.94 -11.98 8.41
C GLN A 109 -0.45 -11.38 8.69
N ILE A 110 -0.66 -10.11 8.37
CA ILE A 110 -1.98 -9.48 8.44
C ILE A 110 -2.97 -10.19 7.52
N ARG A 111 -2.60 -10.53 6.27
CA ARG A 111 -3.49 -11.31 5.38
C ARG A 111 -3.90 -12.65 5.99
N LYS A 112 -2.95 -13.42 6.54
CA LYS A 112 -3.26 -14.68 7.21
C LYS A 112 -4.17 -14.49 8.42
N LEU A 113 -3.99 -13.40 9.16
CA LEU A 113 -4.87 -13.05 10.28
C LEU A 113 -6.29 -12.74 9.79
N LEU A 114 -6.44 -11.95 8.73
CA LEU A 114 -7.75 -11.65 8.13
C LEU A 114 -8.44 -12.93 7.62
N GLU A 115 -7.70 -13.82 6.97
CA GLU A 115 -8.20 -15.14 6.55
C GLU A 115 -8.63 -16.00 7.74
N HIS A 116 -7.81 -16.04 8.81
CA HIS A 116 -8.12 -16.79 10.04
C HIS A 116 -9.40 -16.27 10.71
N LEU A 117 -9.58 -14.95 10.76
CA LEU A 117 -10.78 -14.30 11.28
C LEU A 117 -11.96 -14.32 10.30
N SER A 118 -11.82 -14.95 9.12
CA SER A 118 -12.85 -14.94 8.07
C SER A 118 -13.35 -13.53 7.72
N LEU A 119 -12.46 -12.53 7.81
CA LEU A 119 -12.77 -11.14 7.45
C LEU A 119 -12.58 -10.94 5.95
N GLU A 120 -13.56 -10.31 5.33
CA GLU A 120 -13.45 -9.91 3.93
C GLU A 120 -12.42 -8.79 3.80
N TYR A 121 -11.48 -8.96 2.87
CA TYR A 121 -10.49 -7.94 2.59
C TYR A 121 -10.19 -7.82 1.10
N LEU A 122 -9.84 -6.59 0.70
CA LEU A 122 -9.37 -6.23 -0.63
C LEU A 122 -7.97 -5.62 -0.55
N LEU A 123 -7.19 -5.88 -1.60
CA LEU A 123 -5.83 -5.39 -1.75
C LEU A 123 -5.84 -4.14 -2.63
N VAL A 124 -5.39 -3.02 -2.07
CA VAL A 124 -5.36 -1.74 -2.78
C VAL A 124 -3.91 -1.39 -3.08
N THR A 125 -3.57 -1.21 -4.35
CA THR A 125 -2.22 -0.76 -4.71
C THR A 125 -1.93 0.61 -4.10
N PRO A 126 -0.66 0.92 -3.74
CA PRO A 126 -0.30 2.22 -3.19
C PRO A 126 -0.85 3.37 -4.03
N LEU A 127 -1.69 4.21 -3.41
CA LEU A 127 -2.37 5.29 -4.14
C LEU A 127 -1.37 6.33 -4.66
N GLU A 128 -1.40 6.62 -5.95
CA GLU A 128 -0.54 7.64 -6.58
C GLU A 128 -1.27 8.98 -6.79
N ILE A 129 -2.03 9.42 -5.78
CA ILE A 129 -2.82 10.67 -5.82
C ILE A 129 -2.14 11.80 -5.03
N LEU A 130 -2.48 13.06 -5.37
CA LEU A 130 -1.91 14.25 -4.74
C LEU A 130 -2.22 14.30 -3.24
N GLU A 131 -3.45 13.95 -2.88
CA GLU A 131 -4.00 13.98 -1.54
C GLU A 131 -3.21 13.06 -0.61
N LYS A 132 -2.83 11.86 -1.06
CA LYS A 132 -1.96 10.95 -0.31
C LYS A 132 -0.57 11.54 -0.09
N ARG A 133 0.07 11.99 -1.17
CA ARG A 133 1.45 12.52 -1.09
C ARG A 133 1.56 13.71 -0.14
N ARG A 134 0.60 14.63 -0.20
CA ARG A 134 0.57 15.81 0.68
C ARG A 134 0.21 15.42 2.12
N SER A 135 -0.87 14.65 2.31
CA SER A 135 -1.31 14.25 3.65
C SER A 135 -0.24 13.47 4.41
N LYS A 136 0.59 12.67 3.73
CA LYS A 136 1.68 11.95 4.40
C LYS A 136 2.64 12.89 5.12
N THR A 137 3.06 13.98 4.48
CA THR A 137 4.05 14.92 5.01
C THR A 137 3.48 16.14 5.73
N ASP A 138 2.21 16.47 5.47
CA ASP A 138 1.55 17.68 5.98
C ASP A 138 0.28 17.31 6.76
N GLY A 139 0.37 17.38 8.09
CA GLY A 139 -0.75 17.10 8.98
C GLY A 139 -1.83 18.17 8.93
N GLN A 140 -1.49 19.43 8.63
CA GLN A 140 -2.49 20.50 8.49
C GLN A 140 -3.32 20.26 7.24
N PHE A 141 -2.67 19.97 6.11
CA PHE A 141 -3.36 19.61 4.88
C PHE A 141 -4.32 18.42 5.10
N PHE A 142 -3.88 17.39 5.82
CA PHE A 142 -4.73 16.25 6.14
C PHE A 142 -5.97 16.66 6.96
N ASN A 143 -5.79 17.48 7.99
CA ASN A 143 -6.90 17.96 8.82
C ASN A 143 -7.88 18.81 7.99
N ASP A 144 -7.37 19.72 7.14
CA ASP A 144 -8.21 20.56 6.27
C ASP A 144 -8.97 19.72 5.23
N LEU A 145 -8.33 18.67 4.72
CA LEU A 145 -8.93 17.74 3.76
C LEU A 145 -10.07 16.92 4.39
N THR A 146 -9.81 16.35 5.56
CA THR A 146 -10.66 15.33 6.18
C THR A 146 -11.61 15.87 7.24
N GLY A 147 -11.37 17.07 7.77
CA GLY A 147 -12.05 17.58 8.95
C GLY A 147 -11.57 16.97 10.27
N TRP A 148 -10.47 16.20 10.27
CA TRP A 148 -9.96 15.57 11.48
C TRP A 148 -9.32 16.59 12.44
N HIS A 149 -9.67 16.51 13.72
CA HIS A 149 -9.16 17.42 14.76
C HIS A 149 -8.20 16.76 15.77
N GLY A 150 -8.04 15.44 15.70
CA GLY A 150 -7.18 14.69 16.62
C GLY A 150 -5.71 14.65 16.20
N ARG A 151 -4.85 14.13 17.07
CA ARG A 151 -3.42 13.90 16.76
C ARG A 151 -3.25 12.80 15.72
N THR A 152 -2.40 13.04 14.72
CA THR A 152 -2.05 12.06 13.68
C THR A 152 -0.54 11.97 13.48
N ASN A 153 -0.07 10.81 13.02
CA ASN A 153 1.26 10.59 12.47
C ASN A 153 1.13 10.19 10.99
N ALA A 154 2.25 9.98 10.29
CA ALA A 154 2.23 9.63 8.87
C ALA A 154 1.42 8.36 8.58
N ASP A 155 1.61 7.30 9.38
CA ASP A 155 0.98 5.99 9.16
C ASP A 155 -0.54 6.06 9.34
N LYS A 156 -1.03 6.79 10.36
CA LYS A 156 -2.46 7.06 10.55
C LYS A 156 -3.06 7.80 9.36
N ARG A 157 -2.34 8.77 8.80
CA ARG A 157 -2.81 9.55 7.65
C ARG A 157 -2.83 8.70 6.38
N ASP A 158 -1.84 7.86 6.16
CA ASP A 158 -1.81 6.95 5.02
C ASP A 158 -2.96 5.92 5.09
N ALA A 159 -3.22 5.34 6.26
CA ALA A 159 -4.36 4.45 6.47
C ALA A 159 -5.71 5.16 6.24
N ALA A 160 -5.87 6.40 6.73
CA ALA A 160 -7.07 7.19 6.50
C ALA A 160 -7.30 7.48 5.02
N ILE A 161 -6.27 7.93 4.31
CA ILE A 161 -6.35 8.21 2.87
C ILE A 161 -6.63 6.94 2.08
N LEU A 162 -6.07 5.79 2.48
CA LEU A 162 -6.41 4.50 1.91
C LEU A 162 -7.89 4.18 2.08
N GLY A 163 -8.47 4.42 3.25
CA GLY A 163 -9.89 4.19 3.51
C GLY A 163 -10.83 5.12 2.72
N LEU A 164 -10.43 6.38 2.53
CA LEU A 164 -11.26 7.39 1.85
C LEU A 164 -11.18 7.34 0.31
N TYR A 165 -10.06 6.84 -0.24
CA TYR A 165 -9.78 6.86 -1.67
C TYR A 165 -9.44 5.49 -2.28
N GLY A 166 -9.34 4.44 -1.47
CA GLY A 166 -8.86 3.13 -1.90
C GLY A 166 -9.86 2.28 -2.67
N LEU A 167 -11.13 2.66 -2.65
CA LEU A 167 -12.22 1.90 -3.27
C LEU A 167 -13.07 2.84 -4.15
N PRO A 168 -12.69 3.03 -5.43
CA PRO A 168 -13.45 3.90 -6.34
C PRO A 168 -14.83 3.33 -6.68
N ASP A 169 -15.79 4.15 -7.10
CA ASP A 169 -17.16 3.70 -7.38
C ASP A 169 -17.26 2.65 -8.50
N ASP A 170 -16.37 2.74 -9.51
CA ASP A 170 -16.30 1.86 -10.68
C ASP A 170 -15.24 0.75 -10.53
N TYR A 171 -14.97 0.34 -9.29
CA TYR A 171 -13.96 -0.69 -9.04
C TYR A 171 -14.39 -2.09 -9.53
N SER A 172 -13.39 -2.90 -9.82
CA SER A 172 -13.49 -4.33 -10.05
C SER A 172 -12.48 -5.05 -9.15
N ILE A 173 -12.77 -6.32 -8.86
CA ILE A 173 -11.92 -7.17 -8.02
C ILE A 173 -11.42 -8.36 -8.86
N CYS A 174 -10.12 -8.64 -8.81
CA CYS A 174 -9.57 -9.83 -9.47
C CYS A 174 -9.56 -11.04 -8.50
N PRO A 175 -9.29 -12.27 -8.99
CA PRO A 175 -9.24 -13.46 -8.11
C PRO A 175 -8.24 -13.36 -6.94
N ASP A 176 -7.19 -12.56 -7.09
CA ASP A 176 -6.20 -12.28 -6.04
C ASP A 176 -6.63 -11.16 -5.06
N ARG A 177 -7.90 -10.71 -5.13
CA ARG A 177 -8.51 -9.65 -4.30
C ARG A 177 -7.99 -8.23 -4.55
N HIS A 178 -7.25 -7.99 -5.65
CA HIS A 178 -6.80 -6.63 -5.97
C HIS A 178 -7.96 -5.78 -6.49
N VAL A 179 -8.06 -4.57 -5.96
CA VAL A 179 -8.93 -3.50 -6.46
C VAL A 179 -8.29 -2.86 -7.69
N PHE A 180 -9.07 -2.68 -8.75
CA PHE A 180 -8.64 -1.96 -9.94
C PHE A 180 -9.82 -1.27 -10.64
N THR A 181 -9.52 -0.30 -11.49
CA THR A 181 -10.49 0.34 -12.39
C THR A 181 -10.15 0.04 -13.86
N GLY A 182 -11.15 0.09 -14.73
CA GLY A 182 -11.02 -0.23 -16.15
C GLY A 182 -10.93 -1.73 -16.43
N GLY A 183 -10.43 -2.10 -17.61
CA GLY A 183 -10.53 -3.47 -18.13
C GLY A 183 -9.51 -4.50 -17.63
N ARG A 184 -8.53 -4.12 -16.79
CA ARG A 184 -7.50 -5.06 -16.31
C ARG A 184 -6.88 -4.70 -14.96
N CYS A 185 -6.55 -5.72 -14.18
CA CYS A 185 -5.81 -5.57 -12.93
C CYS A 185 -4.33 -5.24 -13.18
N GLN A 186 -3.89 -4.03 -12.80
CA GLN A 186 -2.51 -3.59 -12.99
C GLN A 186 -1.51 -4.30 -12.08
N ALA A 187 -1.92 -4.64 -10.85
CA ALA A 187 -1.15 -5.44 -9.90
C ALA A 187 -0.76 -6.80 -10.49
N CYS A 188 -1.75 -7.58 -10.94
CA CYS A 188 -1.51 -8.88 -11.58
C CYS A 188 -0.67 -8.73 -12.86
N ALA A 189 -0.98 -7.74 -13.71
CA ALA A 189 -0.22 -7.49 -14.93
C ALA A 189 1.27 -7.17 -14.64
N LEU A 190 1.55 -6.40 -13.59
CA LEU A 190 2.91 -6.07 -13.17
C LEU A 190 3.64 -7.29 -12.61
N ALA A 191 2.96 -8.10 -11.79
CA ALA A 191 3.51 -9.34 -11.24
C ALA A 191 3.89 -10.32 -12.37
N GLU A 192 3.02 -10.49 -13.37
CA GLU A 192 3.30 -11.30 -14.55
C GLU A 192 4.49 -10.77 -15.36
N ALA A 193 4.49 -9.47 -15.66
CA ALA A 193 5.60 -8.84 -16.38
C ALA A 193 6.93 -9.03 -15.64
N THR A 194 6.91 -8.93 -14.30
CA THR A 194 8.09 -9.14 -13.46
C THR A 194 8.56 -10.59 -13.49
N LYS A 195 7.64 -11.57 -13.40
CA LYS A 195 7.95 -13.00 -13.56
C LYS A 195 8.60 -13.28 -14.92
N ARG A 196 8.02 -12.76 -16.01
CA ARG A 196 8.55 -12.89 -17.37
C ARG A 196 9.96 -12.31 -17.50
N ARG A 197 10.20 -11.08 -17.02
CA ARG A 197 11.54 -10.44 -17.01
C ARG A 197 12.57 -11.26 -16.24
N ARG A 198 12.21 -11.78 -15.06
CA ARG A 198 13.09 -12.64 -14.25
C ARG A 198 13.42 -13.95 -14.98
N ALA A 199 12.46 -14.57 -15.65
CA ALA A 199 12.68 -15.78 -16.44
C ALA A 199 13.65 -15.54 -17.59
N VAL A 200 13.46 -14.45 -18.35
CA VAL A 200 14.38 -14.05 -19.44
C VAL A 200 15.80 -13.83 -18.91
N LYS A 201 15.96 -13.08 -17.81
CA LYS A 201 17.27 -12.82 -17.19
C LYS A 201 17.94 -14.11 -16.71
N ARG A 202 17.18 -15.05 -16.13
CA ARG A 202 17.70 -16.36 -15.72
C ARG A 202 18.17 -17.19 -16.91
N LYS A 203 17.40 -17.22 -18.02
CA LYS A 203 17.78 -17.92 -19.25
C LYS A 203 19.08 -17.35 -19.84
N ALA A 204 19.19 -16.02 -19.94
CA ALA A 204 20.40 -15.37 -20.43
C ALA A 204 21.63 -15.69 -19.55
N ALA A 205 21.48 -15.63 -18.22
CA ALA A 205 22.56 -15.95 -17.30
C ALA A 205 22.99 -17.43 -17.39
N ALA A 206 22.04 -18.35 -17.59
CA ALA A 206 22.33 -19.77 -17.79
C ALA A 206 23.09 -20.01 -19.11
N GLN A 207 22.68 -19.37 -20.20
CA GLN A 207 23.37 -19.44 -21.49
C GLN A 207 24.81 -18.90 -21.41
N GLN A 208 25.01 -17.77 -20.72
CA GLN A 208 26.35 -17.20 -20.49
C GLN A 208 27.25 -18.15 -19.69
N ARG A 209 26.72 -18.78 -18.64
CA ARG A 209 27.46 -19.77 -17.84
C ARG A 209 27.83 -21.01 -18.66
N ALA A 210 26.92 -21.51 -19.49
CA ALA A 210 27.18 -22.65 -20.37
C ALA A 210 28.26 -22.31 -21.40
N ALA A 211 28.20 -21.13 -22.04
CA ALA A 211 29.22 -20.68 -22.98
C ALA A 211 30.60 -20.52 -22.31
N ALA A 212 30.64 -19.96 -21.10
CA ALA A 212 31.89 -19.84 -20.34
C ALA A 212 32.48 -21.20 -19.96
N ALA A 213 31.66 -22.16 -19.52
CA ALA A 213 32.09 -23.51 -19.21
C ALA A 213 32.65 -24.24 -20.45
N GLN A 214 31.99 -24.10 -21.61
CA GLN A 214 32.45 -24.67 -22.87
C GLN A 214 33.79 -24.06 -23.32
N ALA A 215 33.97 -22.76 -23.16
CA ALA A 215 35.23 -22.08 -23.48
C ALA A 215 36.39 -22.55 -22.59
N ILE A 216 36.14 -22.82 -21.30
CA ILE A 216 37.13 -23.38 -20.39
C ILE A 216 37.50 -24.81 -20.81
N ALA A 217 36.50 -25.66 -21.11
CA ALA A 217 36.73 -27.03 -21.56
C ALA A 217 37.55 -27.10 -22.87
N ASN A 218 37.36 -26.15 -23.79
CA ASN A 218 38.11 -26.12 -25.04
C ASN A 218 39.57 -25.59 -24.90
N ASN A 219 39.92 -24.95 -23.78
CA ASN A 219 41.24 -24.35 -23.54
C ASN A 219 42.18 -25.21 -22.67
N HIS A 220 41.73 -26.37 -22.20
CA HIS A 220 42.57 -27.36 -21.51
C HIS A 220 42.53 -28.70 -22.27
N PRO A 221 43.44 -28.91 -23.25
CA PRO A 221 43.72 -30.23 -23.81
C PRO A 221 44.48 -31.13 -22.82
#